data_AF-A0A7X6PUM0-F1
#
_entry.id   AF-A0A7X6PUM0-F1
#
_cell.length_a   1.000
_cell.length_b   1.000
_cell.length_c   1.000
_cell.angle_alpha   90.00
_cell.angle_beta   90.00
_cell.angle_gamma   90.00
#
_symmetry.space_group_name_H-M   'P 1'
#
loop_
_entity.id
_entity.type
_entity.pdbx_description
1 polymer ?
#
loop_
_entity_poly.entity_id
_entity_poly.type
_entity_poly.pdbx_seq_one_letter_code
_entity_poly.pdbx_strand_id
1 'polypeptide(L)'
;MKRLSLVLMLLLLNAGVLYASGYDAVKGSFNMYNPAVEMTILTKIKAQTDPETGLAVIGGLKLKFEYLANTLEVVEGHAVAPVHFSDGEDKYMLDYYVDGDNVVKIILVTKNHEYINKELYTA
;
A
#
# COMPACT_ATOMS: atom_id res chain seq x y z
N MET A 1 23.61 -14.45 -43.84
CA MET A 1 23.54 -14.18 -42.39
C MET A 1 23.76 -12.67 -42.10
N LYS A 2 22.81 -11.79 -42.44
CA LYS A 2 22.90 -10.32 -42.17
C LYS A 2 21.56 -9.65 -41.81
N ARG A 3 20.56 -10.42 -41.37
CA ARG A 3 19.21 -9.90 -41.05
C ARG A 3 18.72 -10.21 -39.63
N LEU A 4 19.59 -10.74 -38.76
CA LEU A 4 19.20 -11.06 -37.38
C LEU A 4 19.52 -9.94 -36.37
N SER A 5 20.37 -8.98 -36.72
CA SER A 5 20.87 -7.99 -35.75
C SER A 5 19.98 -6.76 -35.54
N LEU A 6 18.97 -6.52 -36.39
CA LEU A 6 18.15 -5.31 -36.28
C LEU A 6 17.02 -5.43 -35.24
N VAL A 7 16.54 -6.65 -34.98
CA VAL A 7 15.41 -6.88 -34.05
C VAL A 7 15.85 -6.75 -32.60
N LEU A 8 17.12 -7.08 -32.29
CA LEU A 8 17.65 -7.01 -30.92
C LEU A 8 17.85 -5.56 -30.43
N MET A 9 18.07 -4.60 -31.34
CA MET A 9 18.32 -3.20 -30.99
C MET A 9 17.04 -2.41 -30.71
N LEU A 10 15.90 -2.83 -31.29
CA LEU A 10 14.58 -2.24 -31.04
C LEU A 10 13.98 -2.63 -29.68
N LEU A 11 14.40 -3.76 -29.12
CA LEU A 11 13.99 -4.18 -27.77
C LEU A 11 14.70 -3.40 -26.66
N LEU A 12 15.90 -2.87 -26.92
CA LEU A 12 16.66 -2.07 -25.94
C LEU A 12 16.19 -0.61 -25.84
N LEU A 13 15.50 -0.09 -26.87
CA LEU A 13 15.00 1.29 -26.88
C LEU A 13 13.69 1.48 -26.08
N ASN A 14 13.00 0.41 -25.70
CA ASN A 14 11.81 0.49 -24.83
C ASN A 14 12.12 0.31 -23.34
N ALA A 15 13.38 0.04 -22.97
CA ALA A 15 13.78 -0.14 -21.57
C ALA A 15 14.11 1.17 -20.86
N GLY A 16 13.97 2.32 -21.54
CA GLY A 16 14.63 3.55 -21.12
C GLY A 16 13.81 4.81 -21.28
N VAL A 17 12.53 4.84 -20.96
CA VAL A 17 11.87 6.06 -20.48
C VAL A 17 10.68 5.66 -19.61
N LEU A 18 10.80 5.79 -18.29
CA LEU A 18 9.76 6.42 -17.45
C LEU A 18 10.37 6.67 -16.05
N TYR A 19 10.71 7.95 -15.87
CA TYR A 19 10.78 8.68 -14.61
C TYR A 19 11.96 8.45 -13.64
N ALA A 20 13.02 9.20 -13.91
CA ALA A 20 13.70 9.93 -12.84
C ALA A 20 12.87 11.18 -12.50
N SER A 21 12.11 11.15 -11.41
CA SER A 21 11.79 12.34 -10.62
C SER A 21 11.91 11.97 -9.15
N GLY A 22 12.66 12.77 -8.41
CA GLY A 22 13.27 12.40 -7.13
C GLY A 22 12.32 11.82 -6.09
N TYR A 23 12.64 10.60 -5.67
CA TYR A 23 12.72 10.22 -4.27
C TYR A 23 13.77 9.13 -4.21
N ASP A 24 14.82 9.34 -3.40
CA ASP A 24 15.78 8.30 -3.02
C ASP A 24 15.01 7.20 -2.26
N ALA A 25 14.38 6.29 -3.00
CA ALA A 25 13.97 5.01 -2.46
C ALA A 25 15.25 4.19 -2.32
N VAL A 26 15.84 4.26 -1.12
CA VAL A 26 16.89 3.35 -0.67
C VAL A 26 16.47 1.94 -1.09
N LYS A 27 17.21 1.35 -2.03
CA LYS A 27 17.20 -0.09 -2.31
C LYS A 27 17.63 -0.80 -1.02
N GLY A 28 16.67 -1.11 -0.18
CA GLY A 28 16.85 -1.72 1.12
C GLY A 28 15.73 -2.70 1.40
N SER A 29 15.93 -3.93 0.91
CA SER A 29 15.18 -5.13 1.23
C SER A 29 13.75 -5.25 0.69
N PHE A 30 13.50 -6.32 -0.08
CA PHE A 30 12.20 -6.96 -0.22
C PHE A 30 11.77 -7.56 1.12
N ASN A 31 11.56 -6.71 2.14
CA ASN A 31 11.33 -7.16 3.51
C ASN A 31 9.92 -7.75 3.66
N MET A 32 9.93 -9.09 3.62
CA MET A 32 9.21 -10.00 4.51
C MET A 32 7.71 -9.75 4.68
N TYR A 33 6.95 -10.47 3.85
CA TYR A 33 5.61 -10.95 4.20
C TYR A 33 5.60 -11.46 5.65
N ASN A 34 4.78 -10.86 6.51
CA ASN A 34 4.59 -11.29 7.88
C ASN A 34 3.11 -11.66 8.10
N PRO A 35 2.79 -12.96 8.20
CA PRO A 35 1.40 -13.42 8.32
C PRO A 35 0.72 -12.96 9.61
N ALA A 36 1.48 -12.68 10.68
CA ALA A 36 0.92 -12.14 11.91
C ALA A 36 0.44 -10.69 11.72
N VAL A 37 1.27 -9.86 11.08
CA VAL A 37 0.93 -8.46 10.76
C VAL A 37 -0.28 -8.40 9.82
N GLU A 38 -0.29 -9.22 8.77
CA GLU A 38 -1.44 -9.34 7.87
C GLU A 38 -2.71 -9.72 8.65
N MET A 39 -2.65 -10.76 9.48
CA MET A 39 -3.82 -11.23 10.23
C MET A 39 -4.34 -10.16 11.21
N THR A 40 -3.45 -9.45 11.90
CA THR A 40 -3.80 -8.33 12.78
C THR A 40 -4.54 -7.24 12.01
N ILE A 41 -4.04 -6.86 10.83
CA ILE A 41 -4.67 -5.82 10.00
C ILE A 41 -6.03 -6.28 9.46
N LEU A 42 -6.10 -7.48 8.88
CA LEU A 42 -7.35 -8.03 8.32
C LEU A 42 -8.41 -8.20 9.41
N THR A 43 -8.02 -8.58 10.62
CA THR A 43 -8.92 -8.68 11.78
C THR A 43 -9.43 -7.30 12.19
N LYS A 44 -8.57 -6.28 12.23
CA LYS A 44 -8.97 -4.90 12.54
C LYS A 44 -9.95 -4.35 11.49
N ILE A 45 -9.64 -4.53 10.20
CA ILE A 45 -10.52 -4.12 9.09
C ILE A 45 -11.88 -4.81 9.23
N LYS A 46 -11.89 -6.13 9.39
CA LYS A 46 -13.13 -6.91 9.52
C LYS A 46 -13.98 -6.43 10.70
N ALA A 47 -13.37 -6.07 11.83
CA ALA A 47 -14.08 -5.55 13.00
C ALA A 47 -14.66 -4.14 12.76
N GLN A 48 -14.11 -3.38 11.82
CA GLN A 48 -14.57 -2.04 11.42
C GLN A 48 -15.51 -2.07 10.21
N THR A 49 -15.70 -3.24 9.58
CA THR A 49 -16.57 -3.42 8.43
C THR A 49 -18.00 -3.69 8.86
N ASP A 50 -18.92 -2.85 8.38
CA ASP A 50 -20.35 -3.07 8.51
C ASP A 50 -20.76 -4.32 7.69
N PRO A 51 -21.41 -5.33 8.31
CA PRO A 51 -21.72 -6.59 7.65
C PRO A 51 -22.83 -6.49 6.61
N GLU A 52 -23.68 -5.46 6.66
CA GLU A 52 -24.77 -5.25 5.70
C GLU A 52 -24.26 -4.55 4.43
N THR A 53 -23.34 -3.60 4.59
CA THR A 53 -22.83 -2.78 3.48
C THR A 53 -21.47 -3.23 2.94
N GLY A 54 -20.68 -3.95 3.73
CA GLY A 54 -19.31 -4.35 3.38
C GLY A 54 -18.31 -3.19 3.41
N LEU A 55 -18.66 -2.05 3.99
CA LEU A 55 -17.80 -0.87 4.09
C LEU A 55 -17.12 -0.79 5.46
N ALA A 56 -15.80 -0.61 5.46
CA ALA A 56 -14.99 -0.36 6.64
C ALA A 56 -15.06 1.11 7.05
N VAL A 57 -15.31 1.37 8.34
CA VAL A 57 -15.35 2.72 8.91
C VAL A 57 -14.01 3.05 9.57
N ILE A 58 -13.20 3.92 8.95
CA ILE A 58 -11.84 4.26 9.40
C ILE A 58 -11.68 5.77 9.46
N GLY A 59 -11.44 6.34 10.64
CA GLY A 59 -11.18 7.77 10.83
C GLY A 59 -12.25 8.70 10.23
N GLY A 60 -13.50 8.24 10.12
CA GLY A 60 -14.62 8.97 9.51
C GLY A 60 -14.90 8.65 8.03
N LEU A 61 -14.01 7.93 7.35
CA LEU A 61 -14.21 7.44 5.99
C LEU A 61 -14.98 6.12 6.00
N LYS A 62 -15.87 5.91 5.02
CA LYS A 62 -16.54 4.63 4.77
C LYS A 62 -16.04 4.06 3.45
N LEU A 63 -15.19 3.05 3.51
CA LEU A 63 -14.47 2.56 2.34
C LEU A 63 -14.61 1.05 2.17
N LYS A 64 -14.70 0.59 0.93
CA LYS A 64 -14.65 -0.83 0.58
C LYS A 64 -13.20 -1.31 0.60
N PHE A 65 -12.93 -2.37 1.34
CA PHE A 65 -11.61 -3.03 1.31
C PHE A 65 -11.36 -3.68 -0.05
N GLU A 66 -10.17 -3.46 -0.61
CA GLU A 66 -9.74 -4.06 -1.88
C GLU A 66 -8.67 -5.13 -1.63
N TYR A 67 -7.50 -4.74 -1.11
CA TYR A 67 -6.40 -5.66 -0.82
C TYR A 67 -5.36 -5.06 0.14
N LEU A 68 -4.60 -5.93 0.78
CA LEU A 68 -3.38 -5.58 1.53
C LEU A 68 -2.17 -5.68 0.58
N ALA A 69 -1.30 -4.66 0.55
CA ALA A 69 -0.07 -4.75 -0.23
C ALA A 69 0.86 -5.81 0.38
N ASN A 70 1.60 -6.51 -0.47
CA ASN A 70 2.54 -7.56 -0.08
C ASN A 70 3.89 -7.04 0.44
N THR A 71 4.03 -5.72 0.56
CA THR A 71 5.27 -5.06 0.94
C THR A 71 5.12 -4.50 2.34
N LEU A 72 6.10 -4.80 3.20
CA LEU A 72 6.10 -4.41 4.60
C LEU A 72 7.33 -3.57 4.88
N GLU A 73 7.11 -2.45 5.53
CA GLU A 73 8.17 -1.52 5.95
C GLU A 73 8.29 -1.51 7.47
N VAL A 74 9.41 -1.02 7.98
CA VAL A 74 9.58 -0.74 9.41
C VAL A 74 9.84 0.74 9.56
N VAL A 75 8.90 1.44 10.21
CA VAL A 75 8.96 2.89 10.43
C VAL A 75 8.84 3.13 11.91
N GLU A 76 9.80 3.86 12.49
CA GLU A 76 9.83 4.18 13.93
C GLU A 76 9.76 2.95 14.85
N GLY A 77 10.24 1.80 14.37
CA GLY A 77 10.21 0.53 15.12
C GLY A 77 8.92 -0.27 14.98
N HIS A 78 7.92 0.24 14.27
CA HIS A 78 6.66 -0.44 14.00
C HIS A 78 6.64 -1.06 12.60
N ALA A 79 5.96 -2.19 12.47
CA ALA A 79 5.68 -2.80 11.18
C ALA A 79 4.59 -1.98 10.48
N VAL A 80 4.86 -1.49 9.27
CA VAL A 80 3.93 -0.69 8.48
C VAL A 80 3.53 -1.45 7.23
N ALA A 81 2.22 -1.58 7.01
CA ALA A 81 1.68 -2.20 5.80
C ALA A 81 0.71 -1.25 5.09
N PRO A 82 0.88 -1.04 3.77
CA PRO A 82 -0.08 -0.30 2.96
C PRO A 82 -1.33 -1.14 2.68
N VAL A 83 -2.50 -0.53 2.86
CA VAL A 83 -3.79 -1.19 2.63
C VAL A 83 -4.62 -0.37 1.66
N HIS A 84 -5.16 -1.03 0.64
CA HIS A 84 -5.91 -0.39 -0.42
C HIS A 84 -7.43 -0.53 -0.22
N PHE A 85 -8.11 0.58 -0.43
CA PHE A 85 -9.56 0.70 -0.34
C PHE A 85 -10.13 1.48 -1.53
N SER A 86 -11.45 1.45 -1.71
CA SER A 86 -12.18 2.27 -2.69
C SER A 86 -13.50 2.80 -2.11
N ASP A 87 -14.02 3.91 -2.63
CA ASP A 87 -15.42 4.34 -2.41
C ASP A 87 -16.31 4.11 -3.65
N GLY A 88 -15.77 3.42 -4.66
CA GLY A 88 -16.42 3.17 -5.95
C GLY A 88 -15.99 4.14 -7.06
N GLU A 89 -15.62 5.37 -6.71
CA GLU A 89 -15.12 6.38 -7.66
C GLU A 89 -13.60 6.51 -7.59
N ASP A 90 -13.08 6.52 -6.36
CA ASP A 90 -11.70 6.81 -6.06
C ASP A 90 -11.02 5.67 -5.30
N LYS A 91 -9.68 5.61 -5.45
CA LYS A 91 -8.84 4.65 -4.73
C LYS A 91 -8.10 5.32 -3.60
N TYR A 92 -8.05 4.62 -2.48
CA TYR A 92 -7.38 5.07 -1.27
C TYR A 92 -6.31 4.08 -0.85
N MET A 93 -5.21 4.59 -0.30
CA MET A 93 -4.18 3.79 0.35
C MET A 93 -3.97 4.30 1.77
N LEU A 94 -4.10 3.41 2.74
CA LEU A 94 -3.97 3.67 4.16
C LEU A 94 -2.79 2.89 4.75
N ASP A 95 -1.91 3.56 5.48
CA ASP A 95 -0.76 2.91 6.14
C ASP A 95 -1.12 2.49 7.56
N TYR A 96 -1.08 1.18 7.82
CA TYR A 96 -1.36 0.58 9.12
C TYR A 96 -0.06 0.32 9.88
N TYR A 97 0.05 0.87 11.08
CA TYR A 97 1.19 0.68 11.98
C TYR A 97 0.83 -0.40 13.00
N VAL A 98 1.67 -1.43 13.07
CA VAL A 98 1.45 -2.62 13.90
C VAL A 98 2.59 -2.77 14.90
N ASP A 99 2.21 -2.96 16.17
CA ASP A 99 3.09 -3.30 17.28
C ASP A 99 2.63 -4.63 17.89
N GLY A 100 3.48 -5.65 17.77
CA GLY A 100 3.13 -7.02 18.15
C GLY A 100 1.88 -7.52 17.41
N ASP A 101 0.79 -7.71 18.16
CA ASP A 101 -0.52 -8.18 17.69
C ASP A 101 -1.56 -7.07 17.54
N ASN A 102 -1.19 -5.80 17.71
CA ASN A 102 -2.11 -4.66 17.71
C ASN A 102 -1.83 -3.64 16.60
N VAL A 103 -2.89 -3.13 15.96
CA VAL A 103 -2.81 -1.91 15.13
C VAL A 103 -2.83 -0.70 16.05
N VAL A 104 -1.71 0.03 16.12
CA VAL A 104 -1.54 1.17 17.02
C VAL A 104 -1.87 2.52 16.37
N LYS A 105 -1.73 2.61 15.04
CA LYS A 105 -1.93 3.87 14.31
C LYS A 105 -2.30 3.64 12.85
N ILE A 106 -3.07 4.56 12.27
CA ILE A 106 -3.31 4.67 10.83
C ILE A 106 -3.00 6.12 10.42
N ILE A 107 -1.93 6.32 9.67
CA ILE A 107 -1.34 7.65 9.42
C ILE A 107 -1.68 8.15 8.03
N LEU A 108 -1.17 7.48 7.01
CA LEU A 108 -1.18 8.01 5.67
C LEU A 108 -2.52 7.73 5.00
N VAL A 109 -3.11 8.74 4.36
CA VAL A 109 -4.21 8.54 3.42
C VAL A 109 -3.84 9.22 2.13
N THR A 110 -3.67 8.41 1.08
CA THR A 110 -3.64 8.94 -0.27
C THR A 110 -4.96 8.64 -0.96
N LYS A 111 -5.43 9.59 -1.77
CA LYS A 111 -6.55 9.44 -2.70
C LYS A 111 -5.98 9.61 -4.10
N ASN A 112 -6.06 8.58 -4.94
CA ASN A 112 -5.45 8.59 -6.28
C ASN A 112 -3.97 9.05 -6.29
N HIS A 113 -3.19 8.64 -5.29
CA HIS A 113 -1.79 9.02 -5.05
C HIS A 113 -1.56 10.46 -4.56
N GLU A 114 -2.60 11.23 -4.27
CA GLU A 114 -2.49 12.53 -3.61
C GLU A 114 -2.73 12.41 -2.10
N TYR A 115 -1.87 13.02 -1.30
CA TYR A 115 -2.02 13.03 0.16
C TYR A 115 -3.23 13.88 0.58
N ILE A 116 -4.18 13.27 1.29
CA ILE A 116 -5.39 13.98 1.76
C ILE A 116 -5.50 14.04 3.29
N ASN A 117 -4.82 13.15 4.01
CA ASN A 117 -4.72 13.21 5.46
C ASN A 117 -3.45 12.50 5.94
N LYS A 118 -2.89 12.97 7.06
CA LYS A 118 -1.69 12.42 7.71
C LYS A 118 -1.99 11.67 9.01
N GLU A 119 -3.22 11.72 9.55
CA GLU A 119 -3.55 10.93 10.74
C GLU A 119 -5.05 10.65 10.80
N LEU A 120 -5.45 9.38 10.73
CA LEU A 120 -6.86 8.96 10.81
C LEU A 120 -7.24 8.34 12.15
N TYR A 121 -6.27 7.75 12.85
CA TYR A 121 -6.52 7.01 14.07
C TYR A 121 -5.27 6.94 14.94
N THR A 122 -5.41 7.31 16.21
CA THR A 122 -4.46 7.07 17.31
C THR A 122 -5.09 6.12 18.31
N ALA A 123 -4.33 5.13 18.76
CA ALA A 123 -4.71 4.27 19.89
C ALA A 123 -5.00 5.10 21.16
#